data_AF-A0A8T3ZC94-F1
#
_entry.id   AF-A0A8T3ZC94-F1
#
_cell.length_a   1.000
_cell.length_b   1.000
_cell.length_c   1.000
_cell.angle_alpha   90.00
_cell.angle_beta   90.00
_cell.angle_gamma   90.00
#
_symmetry.space_group_name_H-M   'P 1'
#
loop_
_entity.id
_entity.type
_entity.pdbx_description
1 polymer ?
#
loop_
_entity_poly.entity_id
_entity_poly.type
_entity_poly.pdbx_seq_one_letter_code
_entity_poly.pdbx_strand_id
1 'polypeptide(L)'
;MKQRTLAEFEASGEGSPAPKSGASQASRPHIGCFTVSGSHVKHPLLRTQSVQYREFQPNLAASAVDESTLVVLPTGLGKTVIAAMVAADVKAHRGGKVLFLAPTKPLAQQHMQSFSRLLDTTERMELFTGSTSAAKRARLWAESQFVFATPQGIGNDIEKKRYTLENVSLLIFDEAHRAVGDYSYVNISKQYRAHARSPLVLGLTASPGSEIERVEEVVANLGIKRVEARGPHDGDVADYVKQIDVAWSKVRLTPRMVEARDALEDSLTERINKLKRTGFLRRWRKGQNVPKKEIIATGAAIRARFASRRSGMLFGAIFNQAVALQLCHCLELLETQGVAPLKLYLERMLAQDKISRTEKSFLNDHAVARALKFCRGHTGSSHPKEDALVGILKEQLAGNPDSLVIVFSQFRDTISTIIERLQTEGLSPVRFVGQANRGDEKGMSQKEQAEILDSFRKREFNVMVASSVAEEGLDIPAVDLVVFYEPVPSEIRTIQRRGRTGRSAVGKVAVLVTEDSRDEAFLYAEIAREKKMRKLVGKMGRKRGPRGPGFSTP
;
A
#
# COMPACT_ATOMS: atom_id res chain seq x y z
N MET A 1 -6.94 -21.50 18.62
CA MET A 1 -6.10 -20.68 19.53
C MET A 1 -7.07 -19.93 20.42
N LYS A 2 -6.93 -19.99 21.75
CA LYS A 2 -7.75 -19.21 22.68
C LYS A 2 -7.59 -17.72 22.32
N GLN A 3 -8.71 -17.04 22.07
CA GLN A 3 -8.77 -15.60 21.80
C GLN A 3 -8.28 -14.85 23.03
N ARG A 4 -7.26 -14.00 22.86
CA ARG A 4 -6.93 -12.96 23.84
C ARG A 4 -7.66 -11.69 23.41
N THR A 5 -8.38 -11.09 24.34
CA THR A 5 -9.18 -9.87 24.15
C THR A 5 -8.30 -8.61 24.29
N LEU A 6 -8.75 -7.50 23.70
CA LEU A 6 -8.04 -6.21 23.65
C LEU A 6 -7.65 -5.63 25.01
N ALA A 7 -8.31 -6.02 26.10
CA ALA A 7 -8.04 -5.53 27.45
C ALA A 7 -6.60 -5.84 27.91
N GLU A 8 -5.95 -6.89 27.38
CA GLU A 8 -4.56 -7.21 27.70
C GLU A 8 -3.54 -6.31 26.95
N PHE A 9 -3.98 -5.52 25.96
CA PHE A 9 -3.10 -4.65 25.16
C PHE A 9 -3.00 -3.21 25.68
N GLU A 10 -4.00 -2.72 26.41
CA GLU A 10 -4.02 -1.35 26.95
C GLU A 10 -3.09 -1.15 28.16
N ALA A 11 -2.67 -2.23 28.82
CA ALA A 11 -1.87 -2.18 30.05
C ALA A 11 -0.34 -2.06 29.85
N SER A 12 0.16 -1.65 28.67
CA SER A 12 1.62 -1.56 28.42
C SER A 12 2.16 -0.14 28.21
N GLY A 13 1.40 0.88 28.62
CA GLY A 13 1.86 2.26 28.66
C GLY A 13 2.60 2.58 29.96
N GLU A 14 3.92 2.42 29.98
CA GLU A 14 4.77 2.99 31.04
C GLU A 14 5.77 4.00 30.46
N GLY A 15 5.67 5.24 30.95
CA GLY A 15 6.79 6.16 31.21
C GLY A 15 7.45 6.87 30.03
N SER A 16 6.95 8.06 29.66
CA SER A 16 7.75 9.06 28.93
C SER A 16 8.89 9.59 29.81
N PRO A 17 10.16 9.60 29.38
CA PRO A 17 11.18 10.43 30.00
C PRO A 17 11.06 11.87 29.48
N ALA A 18 11.17 12.83 30.40
CA ALA A 18 11.20 14.26 30.10
C ALA A 18 12.39 14.65 29.19
N PRO A 19 12.27 15.70 28.36
CA PRO A 19 13.31 16.11 27.42
C PRO A 19 14.50 16.72 28.18
N LYS A 20 15.70 16.14 28.00
CA LYS A 20 16.94 16.76 28.47
C LYS A 20 17.36 17.85 27.49
N SER A 21 17.17 19.11 27.90
CA SER A 21 17.76 20.28 27.25
C SER A 21 19.24 20.40 27.61
N GLY A 22 20.12 20.27 26.62
CA GLY A 22 21.54 20.57 26.78
C GLY A 22 22.42 19.95 25.71
N ALA A 23 22.56 20.62 24.55
CA ALA A 23 23.59 20.27 23.58
C ALA A 23 24.64 21.39 23.55
N SER A 24 25.80 21.11 24.15
CA SER A 24 27.00 21.93 24.01
C SER A 24 27.55 21.88 22.57
N GLN A 25 28.28 22.92 22.16
CA GLN A 25 28.95 23.05 20.86
C GLN A 25 30.11 22.05 20.70
N ALA A 26 29.80 20.76 20.56
CA ALA A 26 30.76 19.75 20.12
C ALA A 26 30.81 19.70 18.58
N SER A 27 32.01 19.60 18.00
CA SER A 27 32.24 19.40 16.56
C SER A 27 31.41 18.23 16.03
N ARG A 28 30.54 18.49 15.05
CA ARG A 28 29.60 17.48 14.53
C ARG A 28 30.30 16.39 13.71
N PRO A 29 29.78 15.15 13.72
CA PRO A 29 30.46 14.00 13.13
C PRO A 29 30.55 14.07 11.59
N HIS A 30 31.67 13.59 11.05
CA HIS A 30 31.80 13.19 9.64
C HIS A 30 31.15 11.82 9.45
N ILE A 31 30.27 11.69 8.45
CA ILE A 31 29.62 10.42 8.10
C ILE A 31 29.92 10.12 6.63
N GLY A 32 31.00 9.36 6.40
CA GLY A 32 31.56 9.18 5.06
C GLY A 32 31.95 10.52 4.43
N CYS A 33 31.46 10.80 3.22
CA CYS A 33 31.66 12.06 2.49
C CYS A 33 30.74 13.22 2.92
N PHE A 34 29.76 12.96 3.79
CA PHE A 34 28.78 13.96 4.21
C PHE A 34 29.25 14.67 5.48
N THR A 35 29.21 16.00 5.45
CA THR A 35 29.52 16.84 6.62
C THR A 35 28.27 17.53 7.15
N VAL A 36 28.29 17.93 8.42
CA VAL A 36 27.15 18.63 9.04
C VAL A 36 27.58 20.03 9.47
N SER A 37 26.93 21.04 8.93
CA SER A 37 27.18 22.44 9.27
C SER A 37 25.86 23.09 9.66
N GLY A 38 25.72 23.48 10.94
CA GLY A 38 24.49 24.10 11.47
C GLY A 38 23.19 23.37 11.09
N SER A 39 22.67 22.33 11.73
CA SER A 39 21.38 21.66 11.38
C SER A 39 21.16 21.16 9.94
N HIS A 40 22.12 21.29 9.01
CA HIS A 40 22.00 20.85 7.61
C HIS A 40 23.17 19.98 7.18
N VAL A 41 22.89 19.07 6.24
CA VAL A 41 23.90 18.25 5.56
C VAL A 41 24.58 19.07 4.47
N LYS A 42 25.90 18.92 4.34
CA LYS A 42 26.73 19.53 3.30
C LYS A 42 27.41 18.47 2.45
N HIS A 43 27.41 18.73 1.14
CA HIS A 43 28.13 17.99 0.11
C HIS A 43 28.26 18.89 -1.13
N PRO A 44 29.34 18.83 -1.93
CA PRO A 44 29.56 19.75 -3.05
C PRO A 44 28.42 19.85 -4.07
N LEU A 45 27.73 18.73 -4.34
CA LEU A 45 26.59 18.69 -5.27
C LEU A 45 25.20 18.79 -4.61
N LEU A 46 25.13 19.08 -3.31
CA LEU A 46 23.87 19.39 -2.63
C LEU A 46 23.73 20.91 -2.49
N ARG A 47 22.54 21.44 -2.83
CA ARG A 47 22.26 22.87 -2.63
C ARG A 47 22.39 23.22 -1.15
N THR A 48 22.94 24.40 -0.89
CA THR A 48 23.08 24.95 0.45
C THR A 48 21.73 24.94 1.19
N GLN A 49 21.72 24.41 2.41
CA GLN A 49 20.53 24.31 3.28
C GLN A 49 19.34 23.51 2.69
N SER A 50 19.55 22.73 1.63
CA SER A 50 18.47 21.94 1.01
C SER A 50 18.08 20.68 1.80
N VAL A 51 18.99 20.17 2.64
CA VAL A 51 18.81 18.95 3.42
C VAL A 51 19.02 19.22 4.90
N GLN A 52 17.94 19.16 5.67
CA GLN A 52 18.01 19.20 7.14
C GLN A 52 18.66 17.90 7.65
N TYR A 53 19.58 18.02 8.59
CA TYR A 53 20.28 16.89 9.19
C TYR A 53 19.32 16.02 10.01
N ARG A 54 19.26 14.74 9.66
CA ARG A 54 18.67 13.66 10.45
C ARG A 54 19.66 12.51 10.41
N GLU A 55 20.24 12.14 11.55
CA GLU A 55 21.41 11.24 11.63
C GLU A 55 21.31 9.96 10.78
N PHE A 56 20.14 9.32 10.76
CA PHE A 56 19.93 8.10 9.97
C PHE A 56 20.10 8.31 8.45
N GLN A 57 19.81 9.50 7.91
CA GLN A 57 19.87 9.76 6.46
C GLN A 57 21.30 9.69 5.87
N PRO A 58 22.30 10.45 6.39
CA PRO A 58 23.69 10.30 5.93
C PRO A 58 24.27 8.93 6.24
N ASN A 59 23.90 8.28 7.34
CA ASN A 59 24.36 6.91 7.65
C ASN A 59 23.90 5.90 6.58
N LEU A 60 22.62 5.97 6.19
CA LEU A 60 22.05 5.14 5.12
C LEU A 60 22.66 5.49 3.75
N ALA A 61 22.87 6.79 3.47
CA ALA A 61 23.46 7.24 2.22
C ALA A 61 24.91 6.76 2.07
N ALA A 62 25.74 6.89 3.11
CA ALA A 62 27.13 6.42 3.10
C ALA A 62 27.21 4.91 2.81
N SER A 63 26.37 4.11 3.48
CA SER A 63 26.29 2.66 3.23
C SER A 63 25.90 2.32 1.78
N ALA A 64 25.00 3.11 1.19
CA ALA A 64 24.52 2.93 -0.18
C ALA A 64 25.47 3.46 -1.26
N VAL A 65 26.40 4.35 -0.91
CA VAL A 65 27.51 4.77 -1.77
C VAL A 65 28.53 3.63 -1.90
N ASP A 66 28.86 2.97 -0.79
CA ASP A 66 29.89 1.93 -0.75
C ASP A 66 29.46 0.67 -1.50
N GLU A 67 28.21 0.22 -1.32
CA GLU A 67 27.73 -1.00 -1.96
C GLU A 67 26.24 -1.00 -2.29
N SER A 68 25.85 -1.87 -3.24
CA SER A 68 24.46 -2.04 -3.65
C SER A 68 23.57 -2.38 -2.46
N THR A 69 22.70 -1.44 -2.09
CA THR A 69 21.98 -1.45 -0.81
C THR A 69 20.47 -1.34 -1.03
N LEU A 70 19.71 -2.15 -0.30
CA LEU A 70 18.27 -2.02 -0.16
C LEU A 70 17.98 -1.25 1.13
N VAL A 71 17.50 -0.02 1.00
CA VAL A 71 17.06 0.83 2.10
C VAL A 71 15.57 0.59 2.35
N VAL A 72 15.27 0.00 3.52
CA VAL A 72 13.92 -0.22 4.03
C VAL A 72 13.61 0.83 5.08
N LEU A 73 12.85 1.84 4.68
CA LEU A 73 12.56 2.99 5.53
C LEU A 73 11.08 3.35 5.40
N PRO A 74 10.34 3.57 6.51
CA PRO A 74 8.98 4.09 6.46
C PRO A 74 8.88 5.28 5.51
N THR A 75 7.83 5.35 4.70
CA THR A 75 7.61 6.55 3.86
C THR A 75 7.46 7.77 4.76
N GLY A 76 7.83 8.93 4.24
CA GLY A 76 7.86 10.18 5.00
C GLY A 76 9.20 10.52 5.63
N LEU A 77 10.11 9.54 5.78
CA LEU A 77 11.44 9.75 6.35
C LEU A 77 12.52 10.15 5.33
N GLY A 78 12.12 10.50 4.10
CA GLY A 78 13.02 11.08 3.12
C GLY A 78 13.84 10.06 2.31
N LYS A 79 13.25 8.93 1.87
CA LYS A 79 13.92 8.00 0.93
C LYS A 79 14.48 8.71 -0.32
N THR A 80 13.73 9.66 -0.88
CA THR A 80 14.20 10.48 -2.02
C THR A 80 15.37 11.39 -1.63
N VAL A 81 15.43 11.88 -0.38
CA VAL A 81 16.56 12.67 0.12
C VAL A 81 17.81 11.79 0.19
N ILE A 82 17.70 10.58 0.75
CA ILE A 82 18.79 9.60 0.76
C ILE A 82 19.24 9.30 -0.67
N ALA A 83 18.30 9.08 -1.60
CA ALA A 83 18.62 8.84 -3.00
C ALA A 83 19.37 10.01 -3.66
N ALA A 84 18.98 11.24 -3.37
CA ALA A 84 19.67 12.44 -3.86
C ALA A 84 21.07 12.57 -3.26
N MET A 85 21.25 12.26 -1.97
CA MET A 85 22.57 12.24 -1.32
C MET A 85 23.50 11.21 -1.96
N VAL A 86 23.03 9.99 -2.20
CA VAL A 86 23.81 8.93 -2.88
C VAL A 86 24.12 9.34 -4.32
N ALA A 87 23.14 9.90 -5.06
CA ALA A 87 23.35 10.37 -6.41
C ALA A 87 24.38 11.52 -6.49
N ALA A 88 24.33 12.45 -5.54
CA ALA A 88 25.28 13.55 -5.45
C ALA A 88 26.71 13.03 -5.24
N ASP A 89 26.91 12.10 -4.32
CA ASP A 89 28.22 11.54 -4.07
C ASP A 89 28.75 10.71 -5.25
N VAL A 90 27.93 9.82 -5.80
CA VAL A 90 28.30 9.01 -6.96
C VAL A 90 28.66 9.89 -8.14
N LYS A 91 27.92 10.99 -8.36
CA LYS A 91 28.25 11.95 -9.43
C LYS A 91 29.58 12.66 -9.19
N ALA A 92 29.84 13.09 -7.96
CA ALA A 92 31.08 13.78 -7.61
C ALA A 92 32.32 12.89 -7.77
N HIS A 93 32.22 11.60 -7.44
CA HIS A 93 33.38 10.70 -7.38
C HIS A 93 33.51 9.72 -8.55
N ARG A 94 32.39 9.26 -9.12
CA ARG A 94 32.37 8.27 -10.22
C ARG A 94 31.94 8.87 -11.55
N GLY A 95 31.31 10.05 -11.55
CA GLY A 95 30.67 10.62 -12.74
C GLY A 95 29.56 9.71 -13.27
N GLY A 96 29.43 9.60 -14.59
CA GLY A 96 28.44 8.73 -15.24
C GLY A 96 26.99 9.21 -15.08
N LYS A 97 26.02 8.40 -15.48
CA LYS A 97 24.59 8.74 -15.50
C LYS A 97 23.86 8.13 -14.30
N VAL A 98 22.91 8.87 -13.72
CA VAL A 98 21.98 8.36 -12.71
C VAL A 98 20.66 8.01 -13.37
N LEU A 99 20.21 6.77 -13.22
CA LEU A 99 18.90 6.31 -13.67
C LEU A 99 18.00 6.04 -12.46
N PHE A 100 16.90 6.77 -12.34
CA PHE A 100 15.90 6.62 -11.29
C PHE A 100 14.62 6.03 -11.89
N LEU A 101 14.20 4.86 -11.40
CA LEU A 101 12.99 4.18 -11.85
C LEU A 101 11.90 4.26 -10.79
N ALA A 102 10.71 4.72 -11.19
CA ALA A 102 9.52 4.75 -10.33
C ALA A 102 8.33 4.06 -11.01
N PRO A 103 7.39 3.44 -10.25
CA PRO A 103 6.33 2.63 -10.85
C PRO A 103 5.34 3.41 -11.72
N THR A 104 5.12 4.70 -11.45
CA THR A 104 4.12 5.53 -12.13
C THR A 104 4.74 6.83 -12.66
N LYS A 105 4.10 7.41 -13.69
CA LYS A 105 4.55 8.68 -14.29
C LYS A 105 4.57 9.84 -13.27
N PRO A 106 3.52 10.04 -12.45
CA PRO A 106 3.53 11.11 -11.45
C PRO A 106 4.66 10.96 -10.42
N LEU A 107 4.95 9.73 -9.96
CA LEU A 107 6.06 9.49 -9.02
C LEU A 107 7.42 9.83 -9.65
N ALA A 108 7.67 9.38 -10.89
CA ALA A 108 8.92 9.70 -11.59
C ALA A 108 9.12 11.22 -11.74
N GLN A 109 8.05 11.95 -12.10
CA GLN A 109 8.08 13.41 -12.21
C GLN A 109 8.32 14.09 -10.84
N GLN A 110 7.66 13.61 -9.78
CA GLN A 110 7.82 14.13 -8.43
C GLN A 110 9.26 13.95 -7.90
N HIS A 111 9.88 12.81 -8.19
CA HIS A 111 11.27 12.56 -7.82
C HIS A 111 12.22 13.48 -8.60
N MET A 112 12.00 13.67 -9.91
CA MET A 112 12.79 14.62 -10.71
C MET A 112 12.72 16.04 -10.14
N GLN A 113 11.52 16.53 -9.81
CA GLN A 113 11.31 17.84 -9.18
C GLN A 113 11.91 17.94 -7.77
N SER A 114 12.03 16.80 -7.06
CA SER A 114 12.71 16.78 -5.77
C SER A 114 14.23 16.85 -5.96
N PHE A 115 14.79 16.10 -6.91
CA PHE A 115 16.20 16.15 -7.24
C PHE A 115 16.64 17.53 -7.73
N SER A 116 15.86 18.20 -8.58
CA SER A 116 16.19 19.56 -9.05
C SER A 116 16.26 20.61 -7.93
N ARG A 117 15.47 20.42 -6.86
CA ARG A 117 15.48 21.26 -5.65
C ARG A 117 16.60 20.92 -4.68
N LEU A 118 17.08 19.68 -4.66
CA LEU A 118 18.08 19.20 -3.70
C LEU A 118 19.50 19.29 -4.25
N LEU A 119 19.69 19.02 -5.54
CA LEU A 119 21.00 18.99 -6.18
C LEU A 119 21.40 20.36 -6.71
N ASP A 120 22.66 20.71 -6.52
CA ASP A 120 23.29 21.89 -7.09
C ASP A 120 24.09 21.46 -8.32
N THR A 121 23.42 21.38 -9.46
CA THR A 121 24.02 20.92 -10.72
C THR A 121 23.34 21.59 -11.91
N THR A 122 24.15 21.87 -12.95
CA THR A 122 23.68 22.33 -14.26
C THR A 122 23.45 21.16 -15.22
N GLU A 123 23.77 19.94 -14.81
CA GLU A 123 23.58 18.75 -15.63
C GLU A 123 22.10 18.48 -15.93
N ARG A 124 21.83 18.04 -17.16
CA ARG A 124 20.47 17.86 -17.64
C ARG A 124 19.74 16.70 -16.95
N MET A 125 18.53 17.00 -16.46
CA MET A 125 17.58 16.02 -15.92
C MET A 125 16.42 15.82 -16.91
N GLU A 126 16.08 14.57 -17.23
CA GLU A 126 15.00 14.26 -18.17
C GLU A 126 14.00 13.24 -17.62
N LEU A 127 12.74 13.39 -18.04
CA LEU A 127 11.62 12.53 -17.65
C LEU A 127 11.19 11.65 -18.83
N PHE A 128 11.39 10.33 -18.70
CA PHE A 128 11.03 9.35 -19.72
C PHE A 128 9.73 8.65 -19.32
N THR A 129 8.64 9.05 -19.96
CA THR A 129 7.34 8.38 -19.81
C THR A 129 6.84 7.89 -21.17
N GLY A 130 5.74 7.13 -21.15
CA GLY A 130 5.11 6.61 -22.37
C GLY A 130 4.65 7.65 -23.40
N SER A 131 4.68 8.95 -23.10
CA SER A 131 4.36 10.02 -24.07
C SER A 131 5.57 10.51 -24.89
N THR A 132 6.80 10.26 -24.43
CA THR A 132 8.01 10.63 -25.19
C THR A 132 8.29 9.55 -26.24
N SER A 133 8.39 9.90 -27.52
CA SER A 133 8.65 8.91 -28.58
C SER A 133 10.00 8.22 -28.39
N ALA A 134 10.12 6.97 -28.83
CA ALA A 134 11.33 6.19 -28.60
C ALA A 134 12.59 6.76 -29.30
N ALA A 135 12.42 7.42 -30.46
CA ALA A 135 13.50 8.14 -31.12
C ALA A 135 13.95 9.36 -30.30
N LYS A 136 13.00 10.13 -29.75
CA LYS A 136 13.31 11.27 -28.89
C LYS A 136 13.99 10.83 -27.59
N ARG A 137 13.57 9.70 -26.99
CA ARG A 137 14.22 9.13 -25.80
C ARG A 137 15.67 8.75 -26.07
N ALA A 138 15.98 8.12 -27.21
CA ALA A 138 17.35 7.75 -27.56
C ALA A 138 18.28 8.98 -27.66
N ARG A 139 17.82 10.07 -28.29
CA ARG A 139 18.56 11.33 -28.35
C ARG A 139 18.75 11.95 -26.96
N LEU A 140 17.65 12.11 -26.20
CA LEU A 140 17.69 12.69 -24.85
C LEU A 140 18.55 11.86 -23.90
N TRP A 141 18.61 10.55 -24.07
CA TRP A 141 19.44 9.67 -23.25
C TRP A 141 20.91 10.04 -23.35
N ALA A 142 21.41 10.36 -24.55
CA ALA A 142 22.80 10.76 -24.74
C ALA A 142 23.12 12.10 -24.03
N GLU A 143 22.19 13.04 -24.06
CA GLU A 143 22.35 14.40 -23.53
C GLU A 143 22.14 14.53 -22.01
N SER A 144 21.44 13.57 -21.40
CA SER A 144 20.98 13.69 -20.00
C SER A 144 21.89 12.99 -19.01
N GLN A 145 22.07 13.55 -17.84
CA GLN A 145 22.91 12.96 -16.79
C GLN A 145 22.09 12.36 -15.65
N PHE A 146 20.86 12.84 -15.48
CA PHE A 146 19.86 12.24 -14.61
C PHE A 146 18.63 11.89 -15.45
N VAL A 147 18.21 10.63 -15.40
CA VAL A 147 17.01 10.16 -16.10
C VAL A 147 16.04 9.59 -15.09
N PHE A 148 14.81 10.11 -15.10
CA PHE A 148 13.70 9.63 -14.27
C PHE A 148 12.68 8.95 -15.17
N ALA A 149 12.28 7.72 -14.86
CA ALA A 149 11.46 6.96 -15.80
C ALA A 149 10.54 5.93 -15.16
N THR A 150 9.49 5.57 -15.92
CA THR A 150 8.72 4.33 -15.69
C THR A 150 9.46 3.14 -16.28
N PRO A 151 9.50 1.98 -15.60
CA PRO A 151 10.39 0.89 -16.00
C PRO A 151 10.05 0.25 -17.34
N GLN A 152 8.77 0.17 -17.72
CA GLN A 152 8.37 -0.47 -18.97
C GLN A 152 9.00 0.21 -20.19
N GLY A 153 9.05 1.55 -20.21
CA GLY A 153 9.65 2.31 -21.30
C GLY A 153 11.16 2.06 -21.41
N ILE A 154 11.86 2.07 -20.28
CA ILE A 154 13.30 1.81 -20.22
C ILE A 154 13.62 0.38 -20.62
N GLY A 155 12.89 -0.61 -20.09
CA GLY A 155 13.07 -2.03 -20.41
C GLY A 155 12.94 -2.30 -21.91
N ASN A 156 11.88 -1.78 -22.53
CA ASN A 156 11.65 -1.94 -23.98
C ASN A 156 12.77 -1.29 -24.83
N ASP A 157 13.32 -0.16 -24.40
CA ASP A 157 14.37 0.53 -25.14
C ASP A 157 15.72 -0.17 -25.02
N ILE A 158 16.02 -0.75 -23.86
CA ILE A 158 17.20 -1.60 -23.63
C ILE A 158 17.11 -2.86 -24.51
N GLU A 159 15.96 -3.54 -24.51
CA GLU A 159 15.75 -4.75 -25.29
C GLU A 159 15.90 -4.49 -26.80
N LYS A 160 15.39 -3.35 -27.27
CA LYS A 160 15.53 -2.89 -28.67
C LYS A 160 16.89 -2.24 -28.96
N LYS A 161 17.85 -2.30 -28.02
CA LYS A 161 19.22 -1.76 -28.16
C LYS A 161 19.26 -0.30 -28.60
N ARG A 162 18.30 0.52 -28.15
CA ARG A 162 18.24 1.96 -28.49
C ARG A 162 19.30 2.78 -27.78
N TYR A 163 19.75 2.31 -26.63
CA TYR A 163 20.88 2.84 -25.86
C TYR A 163 21.36 1.77 -24.86
N THR A 164 22.56 1.96 -24.31
CA THR A 164 23.17 1.03 -23.34
C THR A 164 23.13 1.60 -21.92
N LEU A 165 23.26 0.70 -20.94
CA LEU A 165 23.41 1.05 -19.52
C LEU A 165 24.88 1.17 -19.08
N GLU A 166 25.82 1.10 -20.02
CA GLU A 166 27.27 1.03 -19.74
C GLU A 166 27.76 2.20 -18.88
N ASN A 167 27.31 3.41 -19.21
CA ASN A 167 27.67 4.66 -18.54
C ASN A 167 26.76 5.02 -17.37
N VAL A 168 25.86 4.13 -16.93
CA VAL A 168 25.01 4.36 -15.75
C VAL A 168 25.81 3.98 -14.50
N SER A 169 26.16 4.96 -13.67
CA SER A 169 26.96 4.78 -12.46
C SER A 169 26.09 4.47 -11.23
N LEU A 170 24.80 4.81 -11.28
CA LEU A 170 23.84 4.52 -10.22
C LEU A 170 22.46 4.20 -10.82
N LEU A 171 21.92 3.05 -10.46
CA LEU A 171 20.56 2.63 -10.76
C LEU A 171 19.71 2.61 -9.48
N ILE A 172 18.69 3.45 -9.42
CA ILE A 172 17.80 3.60 -8.27
C ILE A 172 16.43 2.99 -8.60
N PHE A 173 15.98 2.08 -7.75
CA PHE A 173 14.64 1.47 -7.82
C PHE A 173 13.78 1.99 -6.69
N ASP A 174 12.80 2.85 -7.00
CA ASP A 174 11.73 3.18 -6.06
C ASP A 174 10.70 2.05 -6.00
N GLU A 175 10.09 1.86 -4.83
CA GLU A 175 9.25 0.68 -4.54
C GLU A 175 9.88 -0.65 -4.98
N ALA A 176 11.16 -0.83 -4.62
CA ALA A 176 12.00 -1.97 -4.99
C ALA A 176 11.38 -3.34 -4.68
N HIS A 177 10.39 -3.42 -3.78
CA HIS A 177 9.63 -4.63 -3.48
C HIS A 177 8.83 -5.18 -4.69
N ARG A 178 8.66 -4.37 -5.75
CA ARG A 178 8.07 -4.80 -7.03
C ARG A 178 9.06 -5.55 -7.93
N ALA A 179 10.34 -5.67 -7.58
CA ALA A 179 11.37 -6.34 -8.38
C ALA A 179 11.32 -7.88 -8.28
N VAL A 180 10.24 -8.46 -8.76
CA VAL A 180 9.85 -9.85 -8.52
C VAL A 180 9.05 -10.40 -9.70
N GLY A 181 9.10 -11.72 -9.91
CA GLY A 181 8.51 -12.37 -11.09
C GLY A 181 8.91 -11.67 -12.40
N ASP A 182 7.92 -11.38 -13.25
CA ASP A 182 8.13 -10.80 -14.59
C ASP A 182 8.11 -9.26 -14.61
N TYR A 183 8.20 -8.60 -13.45
CA TYR A 183 8.20 -7.14 -13.41
C TYR A 183 9.46 -6.56 -14.08
N SER A 184 9.29 -5.46 -14.84
CA SER A 184 10.35 -4.88 -15.68
C SER A 184 11.64 -4.53 -14.92
N TYR A 185 11.58 -4.25 -13.60
CA TYR A 185 12.78 -4.04 -12.77
C TYR A 185 13.76 -5.22 -12.83
N VAL A 186 13.25 -6.46 -12.86
CA VAL A 186 14.09 -7.67 -12.84
C VAL A 186 14.98 -7.74 -14.08
N ASN A 187 14.39 -7.54 -15.27
CA ASN A 187 15.15 -7.53 -16.53
C ASN A 187 16.14 -6.36 -16.58
N ILE A 188 15.71 -5.14 -16.22
CA ILE A 188 16.59 -3.96 -16.24
C ILE A 188 17.78 -4.15 -15.30
N SER A 189 17.56 -4.65 -14.09
CA SER A 189 18.63 -4.97 -13.14
C SER A 189 19.61 -5.99 -13.70
N LYS A 190 19.10 -7.07 -14.31
CA LYS A 190 19.94 -8.10 -14.95
C LYS A 190 20.81 -7.49 -16.06
N GLN A 191 20.23 -6.67 -16.93
CA GLN A 191 20.94 -6.01 -18.02
C GLN A 191 21.97 -4.99 -17.49
N TYR A 192 21.62 -4.24 -16.44
CA TYR A 192 22.50 -3.27 -15.80
C TYR A 192 23.74 -3.94 -15.23
N ARG A 193 23.54 -5.01 -14.43
CA ARG A 193 24.63 -5.75 -13.79
C ARG A 193 25.56 -6.45 -14.79
N ALA A 194 25.06 -6.80 -15.96
CA ALA A 194 25.85 -7.45 -17.00
C ALA A 194 26.69 -6.47 -17.83
N HIS A 195 26.26 -5.22 -18.00
CA HIS A 195 26.86 -4.31 -18.99
C HIS A 195 27.37 -2.97 -18.43
N ALA A 196 27.02 -2.58 -17.20
CA ALA A 196 27.53 -1.36 -16.59
C ALA A 196 29.00 -1.49 -16.20
N ARG A 197 29.80 -0.43 -16.41
CA ARG A 197 31.24 -0.43 -16.06
C ARG A 197 31.48 -0.55 -14.55
N SER A 198 30.64 0.13 -13.76
CA SER A 198 30.71 0.13 -12.29
C SER A 198 29.28 0.10 -11.73
N PRO A 199 28.66 -1.09 -11.65
CA PRO A 199 27.26 -1.21 -11.25
C PRO A 199 27.08 -0.89 -9.77
N LEU A 200 26.24 0.10 -9.47
CA LEU A 200 25.76 0.40 -8.12
C LEU A 200 24.24 0.49 -8.11
N VAL A 201 23.60 -0.29 -7.23
CA VAL A 201 22.14 -0.36 -7.14
C VAL A 201 21.66 0.17 -5.80
N LEU A 202 20.73 1.12 -5.82
CA LEU A 202 20.00 1.57 -4.64
C LEU A 202 18.53 1.13 -4.75
N GLY A 203 18.13 0.18 -3.92
CA GLY A 203 16.73 -0.18 -3.75
C GLY A 203 16.08 0.65 -2.65
N LEU A 204 14.94 1.28 -2.90
CA LEU A 204 14.17 2.03 -1.93
C LEU A 204 12.82 1.36 -1.73
N THR A 205 12.44 1.05 -0.49
CA THR A 205 11.10 0.52 -0.22
C THR A 205 10.63 0.89 1.19
N ALA A 206 9.32 1.05 1.35
CA ALA A 206 8.70 1.13 2.67
C ALA A 206 8.53 -0.24 3.33
N SER A 207 8.47 -1.29 2.51
CA SER A 207 8.14 -2.65 2.89
C SER A 207 8.72 -3.60 1.85
N PRO A 208 9.71 -4.43 2.18
CA PRO A 208 10.28 -5.38 1.22
C PRO A 208 9.39 -6.62 1.02
N GLY A 209 8.30 -6.75 1.78
CA GLY A 209 7.42 -7.93 1.83
C GLY A 209 7.39 -8.54 3.23
N SER A 210 6.37 -9.36 3.53
CA SER A 210 6.21 -10.02 4.83
C SER A 210 6.73 -11.46 4.90
N GLU A 211 7.09 -12.00 3.75
CA GLU A 211 7.61 -13.35 3.56
C GLU A 211 9.10 -13.26 3.24
N ILE A 212 9.91 -14.16 3.81
CA ILE A 212 11.37 -14.09 3.70
C ILE A 212 11.82 -14.37 2.29
N GLU A 213 11.16 -15.34 1.66
CA GLU A 213 11.38 -15.76 0.29
C GLU A 213 11.16 -14.58 -0.67
N ARG A 214 10.20 -13.71 -0.36
CA ARG A 214 9.91 -12.52 -1.17
C ARG A 214 10.99 -11.47 -1.07
N VAL A 215 11.53 -11.24 0.13
CA VAL A 215 12.63 -10.29 0.30
C VAL A 215 13.91 -10.83 -0.33
N GLU A 216 14.18 -12.13 -0.16
CA GLU A 216 15.31 -12.81 -0.80
C GLU A 216 15.24 -12.76 -2.33
N GLU A 217 14.04 -12.94 -2.90
CA GLU A 217 13.79 -12.77 -4.34
C GLU A 217 14.14 -11.34 -4.80
N VAL A 218 13.67 -10.31 -4.10
CA VAL A 218 13.99 -8.89 -4.43
C VAL A 218 15.49 -8.64 -4.35
N VAL A 219 16.14 -9.11 -3.27
CA VAL A 219 17.57 -8.95 -3.04
C VAL A 219 18.38 -9.62 -4.15
N ALA A 220 18.00 -10.83 -4.56
CA ALA A 220 18.66 -11.58 -5.62
C ALA A 220 18.47 -10.89 -6.99
N ASN A 221 17.23 -10.52 -7.32
CA ASN A 221 16.89 -9.88 -8.60
C ASN A 221 17.59 -8.53 -8.78
N LEU A 222 17.69 -7.74 -7.71
CA LEU A 222 18.34 -6.43 -7.74
C LEU A 222 19.87 -6.48 -7.51
N GLY A 223 20.43 -7.66 -7.18
CA GLY A 223 21.86 -7.80 -6.89
C GLY A 223 22.30 -7.02 -5.64
N ILE A 224 21.42 -6.96 -4.63
CA ILE A 224 21.65 -6.24 -3.39
C ILE A 224 22.64 -7.01 -2.51
N LYS A 225 23.66 -6.31 -2.02
CA LYS A 225 24.67 -6.84 -1.10
C LYS A 225 24.29 -6.57 0.36
N ARG A 226 23.78 -5.37 0.64
CA ARG A 226 23.38 -4.92 1.99
C ARG A 226 21.91 -4.58 2.09
N VAL A 227 21.30 -4.94 3.22
CA VAL A 227 19.95 -4.48 3.57
C VAL A 227 20.05 -3.60 4.80
N GLU A 228 19.79 -2.31 4.62
CA GLU A 228 19.71 -1.34 5.70
C GLU A 228 18.24 -1.06 5.99
N ALA A 229 17.85 -1.14 7.26
CA ALA A 229 16.47 -0.92 7.63
C ALA A 229 16.33 -0.15 8.93
N ARG A 230 15.29 0.69 8.98
CA ARG A 230 14.87 1.37 10.20
C ARG A 230 13.36 1.28 10.38
N GLY A 231 12.92 0.94 11.58
CA GLY A 231 11.54 0.98 12.03
C GLY A 231 11.14 2.35 12.56
N PRO A 232 9.84 2.60 12.75
CA PRO A 232 9.34 3.87 13.30
C PRO A 232 9.68 4.09 14.78
N HIS A 233 10.20 3.07 15.48
CA HIS A 233 10.56 3.12 16.90
C HIS A 233 12.07 2.96 17.12
N ASP A 234 12.88 2.92 16.05
CA ASP A 234 14.34 2.85 16.19
C ASP A 234 14.85 4.21 16.69
N GLY A 235 15.84 4.20 17.60
CA GLY A 235 16.27 5.40 18.32
C GLY A 235 16.73 6.55 17.42
N ASP A 236 17.33 6.26 16.27
CA ASP A 236 17.78 7.26 15.29
C ASP A 236 16.65 7.79 14.38
N VAL A 237 15.44 7.23 14.48
CA VAL A 237 14.28 7.56 13.64
C VAL A 237 13.06 8.04 14.44
N ALA A 238 12.88 7.55 15.67
CA ALA A 238 11.67 7.74 16.47
C ALA A 238 11.26 9.22 16.61
N ASP A 239 12.23 10.10 16.85
CA ASP A 239 12.01 11.55 17.03
C ASP A 239 11.46 12.24 15.77
N TYR A 240 11.67 11.64 14.59
CA TYR A 240 11.21 12.17 13.30
C TYR A 240 9.87 11.57 12.87
N VAL A 241 9.34 10.59 13.60
CA VAL A 241 8.09 9.92 13.32
C VAL A 241 6.98 10.54 14.18
N LYS A 242 6.33 11.59 13.66
CA LYS A 242 5.10 12.10 14.29
C LYS A 242 4.01 11.03 14.20
N GLN A 243 3.52 10.55 15.34
CA GLN A 243 2.34 9.70 15.38
C GLN A 243 1.14 10.57 14.99
N ILE A 244 0.35 10.11 14.01
CA ILE A 244 -0.97 10.68 13.79
C ILE A 244 -1.90 9.81 14.62
N ASP A 245 -2.63 10.43 15.53
CA ASP A 245 -3.64 9.73 16.31
C ASP A 245 -4.72 9.23 15.36
N VAL A 246 -4.91 7.91 15.38
CA VAL A 246 -5.96 7.25 14.61
C VAL A 246 -7.12 6.98 15.56
N ALA A 247 -8.23 7.66 15.33
CA ALA A 247 -9.48 7.40 16.02
C ALA A 247 -10.12 6.13 15.44
N TRP A 248 -10.13 5.04 16.21
CA TRP A 248 -10.78 3.80 15.82
C TRP A 248 -12.25 3.85 16.24
N SER A 249 -13.16 3.90 15.28
CA SER A 249 -14.60 3.88 15.52
C SER A 249 -15.14 2.50 15.20
N LYS A 250 -15.43 1.74 16.27
CA LYS A 250 -15.98 0.39 16.16
C LYS A 250 -17.50 0.44 16.03
N VAL A 251 -18.04 -0.36 15.13
CA VAL A 251 -19.49 -0.54 14.97
C VAL A 251 -19.86 -2.01 15.04
N ARG A 252 -21.10 -2.29 15.45
CA ARG A 252 -21.64 -3.66 15.50
C ARG A 252 -22.71 -3.82 14.43
N LEU A 253 -22.77 -5.02 13.86
CA LEU A 253 -23.89 -5.40 13.00
C LEU A 253 -25.20 -5.37 13.79
N THR A 254 -26.28 -4.99 13.13
CA THR A 254 -27.62 -5.05 13.74
C THR A 254 -28.02 -6.51 13.99
N PRO A 255 -28.93 -6.80 14.94
CA PRO A 255 -29.37 -8.18 15.21
C PRO A 255 -29.87 -8.92 13.97
N ARG A 256 -30.57 -8.22 13.07
CA ARG A 256 -31.06 -8.80 11.80
C ARG A 256 -29.94 -9.11 10.81
N MET A 257 -28.92 -8.27 10.75
CA MET A 257 -27.72 -8.55 9.94
C MET A 257 -26.94 -9.75 10.51
N VAL A 258 -26.83 -9.85 11.84
CA VAL A 258 -26.23 -11.00 12.53
C VAL A 258 -26.98 -12.29 12.18
N GLU A 259 -28.31 -12.31 12.26
CA GLU A 259 -29.11 -13.47 11.85
C GLU A 259 -28.85 -13.90 10.39
N ALA A 260 -28.75 -12.93 9.47
CA ALA A 260 -28.47 -13.20 8.06
C ALA A 260 -27.03 -13.71 7.84
N ARG A 261 -26.06 -13.12 8.55
CA ARG A 261 -24.65 -13.53 8.55
C ARG A 261 -24.52 -14.97 9.02
N ASP A 262 -25.09 -15.30 10.18
CA ASP A 262 -24.94 -16.62 10.81
C ASP A 262 -25.53 -17.71 9.91
N ALA A 263 -26.68 -17.46 9.28
CA ALA A 263 -27.27 -18.39 8.32
C ALA A 263 -26.33 -18.65 7.11
N LEU A 264 -25.71 -17.60 6.57
CA LEU A 264 -24.74 -17.72 5.47
C LEU A 264 -23.46 -18.43 5.91
N GLU A 265 -22.99 -18.18 7.13
CA GLU A 265 -21.79 -18.80 7.71
C GLU A 265 -22.00 -20.29 8.00
N ASP A 266 -23.19 -20.70 8.44
CA ASP A 266 -23.57 -22.10 8.61
C ASP A 266 -23.55 -22.85 7.26
N SER A 267 -24.15 -22.26 6.22
CA SER A 267 -24.10 -22.84 4.87
C SER A 267 -22.66 -22.93 4.37
N LEU A 268 -21.85 -21.89 4.56
CA LEU A 268 -20.43 -21.90 4.19
C LEU A 268 -19.69 -23.04 4.91
N THR A 269 -19.90 -23.18 6.20
CA THR A 269 -19.30 -24.23 7.03
C THR A 269 -19.67 -25.62 6.53
N GLU A 270 -20.93 -25.82 6.10
CA GLU A 270 -21.35 -27.08 5.48
C GLU A 270 -20.57 -27.37 4.18
N ARG A 271 -20.45 -26.38 3.27
CA ARG A 271 -19.70 -26.53 2.01
C ARG A 271 -18.22 -26.82 2.26
N ILE A 272 -17.60 -26.12 3.21
CA ILE A 272 -16.20 -26.34 3.60
C ILE A 272 -16.01 -27.74 4.21
N ASN A 273 -16.93 -28.21 5.03
CA ASN A 273 -16.85 -29.56 5.60
C ASN A 273 -16.98 -30.63 4.52
N LYS A 274 -17.86 -30.44 3.52
CA LYS A 274 -17.93 -31.31 2.33
C LYS A 274 -16.60 -31.32 1.57
N LEU A 275 -15.95 -30.17 1.39
CA LEU A 275 -14.62 -30.08 0.77
C LEU A 275 -13.55 -30.80 1.60
N LYS A 276 -13.53 -30.65 2.92
CA LYS A 276 -12.55 -31.32 3.79
C LYS A 276 -12.59 -32.85 3.62
N ARG A 277 -13.78 -33.44 3.48
CA ARG A 277 -13.96 -34.89 3.25
C ARG A 277 -13.33 -35.39 1.94
N THR A 278 -13.16 -34.52 0.94
CA THR A 278 -12.52 -34.89 -0.34
C THR A 278 -11.00 -34.95 -0.25
N GLY A 279 -10.40 -34.48 0.87
CA GLY A 279 -8.97 -34.55 1.12
C GLY A 279 -8.14 -33.42 0.51
N PHE A 280 -8.73 -32.43 -0.17
CA PHE A 280 -8.00 -31.26 -0.64
C PHE A 280 -7.63 -30.28 0.48
N LEU A 281 -8.37 -30.29 1.60
CA LEU A 281 -8.15 -29.42 2.75
C LEU A 281 -7.64 -30.18 3.99
N ARG A 282 -6.77 -31.20 3.81
CA ARG A 282 -6.26 -32.06 4.89
C ARG A 282 -5.62 -31.32 6.07
N ARG A 283 -5.03 -30.15 5.81
CA ARG A 283 -4.41 -29.30 6.84
C ARG A 283 -5.43 -28.72 7.83
N TRP A 284 -6.70 -28.61 7.43
CA TRP A 284 -7.74 -27.91 8.17
C TRP A 284 -8.70 -28.88 8.85
N ARG A 285 -8.70 -28.91 10.18
CA ARG A 285 -9.56 -29.81 10.98
C ARG A 285 -11.03 -29.39 10.91
N LYS A 286 -11.95 -30.30 11.27
CA LYS A 286 -13.38 -29.99 11.40
C LYS A 286 -13.58 -28.82 12.38
N GLY A 287 -14.43 -27.86 12.03
CA GLY A 287 -14.68 -26.64 12.85
C GLY A 287 -13.62 -25.54 12.75
N GLN A 288 -12.51 -25.74 12.03
CA GLN A 288 -11.57 -24.65 11.75
C GLN A 288 -12.00 -23.82 10.53
N ASN A 289 -11.99 -22.50 10.67
CA ASN A 289 -12.19 -21.55 9.58
C ASN A 289 -11.07 -21.68 8.54
N VAL A 290 -11.44 -21.71 7.27
CA VAL A 290 -10.51 -21.83 6.14
C VAL A 290 -10.42 -20.46 5.44
N PRO A 291 -9.24 -19.84 5.33
CA PRO A 291 -9.08 -18.56 4.66
C PRO A 291 -9.54 -18.62 3.19
N LYS A 292 -10.16 -17.54 2.69
CA LYS A 292 -10.60 -17.43 1.29
C LYS A 292 -9.50 -17.78 0.28
N LYS A 293 -8.25 -17.36 0.55
CA LYS A 293 -7.07 -17.69 -0.28
C LYS A 293 -6.85 -19.20 -0.43
N GLU A 294 -7.05 -19.97 0.63
CA GLU A 294 -6.91 -21.43 0.62
C GLU A 294 -8.07 -22.10 -0.15
N ILE A 295 -9.28 -21.55 -0.06
CA ILE A 295 -10.44 -22.01 -0.85
C ILE A 295 -10.18 -21.78 -2.34
N ILE A 296 -9.59 -20.64 -2.72
CA ILE A 296 -9.19 -20.34 -4.11
C ILE A 296 -8.11 -21.32 -4.58
N ALA A 297 -7.03 -21.49 -3.80
CA ALA A 297 -5.94 -22.40 -4.12
C ALA A 297 -6.42 -23.85 -4.29
N THR A 298 -7.38 -24.27 -3.44
CA THR A 298 -8.03 -25.57 -3.54
C THR A 298 -8.75 -25.76 -4.88
N GLY A 299 -9.40 -24.71 -5.40
CA GLY A 299 -10.03 -24.76 -6.73
C GLY A 299 -9.03 -25.06 -7.86
N ALA A 300 -7.83 -24.47 -7.81
CA ALA A 300 -6.76 -24.75 -8.77
C ALA A 300 -6.28 -26.21 -8.67
N ALA A 301 -6.08 -26.71 -7.45
CA ALA A 301 -5.68 -28.10 -7.21
C ALA A 301 -6.74 -29.12 -7.68
N ILE A 302 -8.04 -28.83 -7.44
CA ILE A 302 -9.14 -29.67 -7.92
C ILE A 302 -9.14 -29.71 -9.45
N ARG A 303 -9.05 -28.55 -10.13
CA ARG A 303 -9.02 -28.48 -11.60
C ARG A 303 -7.84 -29.22 -12.21
N ALA A 304 -6.64 -29.11 -11.62
CA ALA A 304 -5.47 -29.84 -12.06
C ALA A 304 -5.69 -31.36 -11.99
N ARG A 305 -6.28 -31.86 -10.89
CA ARG A 305 -6.61 -33.28 -10.74
C ARG A 305 -7.77 -33.72 -11.65
N PHE A 306 -8.70 -32.81 -11.93
CA PHE A 306 -9.83 -33.04 -12.82
C PHE A 306 -9.38 -33.25 -14.28
N ALA A 307 -8.30 -32.57 -14.70
CA ALA A 307 -7.71 -32.74 -16.02
C ALA A 307 -7.12 -34.14 -16.24
N SER A 308 -6.58 -34.77 -15.19
CA SER A 308 -6.02 -36.13 -15.28
C SER A 308 -7.04 -37.24 -15.03
N ARG A 309 -8.08 -36.99 -14.21
CA ARG A 309 -9.12 -37.97 -13.91
C ARG A 309 -10.45 -37.29 -13.63
N ARG A 310 -11.50 -37.68 -14.35
CA ARG A 310 -12.88 -37.25 -14.06
C ARG A 310 -13.53 -38.22 -13.07
N SER A 311 -14.15 -37.70 -12.01
CA SER A 311 -14.93 -38.51 -11.07
C SER A 311 -16.03 -37.68 -10.41
N GLY A 312 -17.13 -38.33 -10.01
CA GLY A 312 -18.25 -37.68 -9.32
C GLY A 312 -17.82 -36.97 -8.03
N MET A 313 -16.84 -37.52 -7.32
CA MET A 313 -16.22 -36.89 -6.14
C MET A 313 -15.57 -35.55 -6.49
N LEU A 314 -14.82 -35.48 -7.60
CA LEU A 314 -14.14 -34.25 -8.02
C LEU A 314 -15.14 -33.20 -8.54
N PHE A 315 -16.22 -33.63 -9.20
CA PHE A 315 -17.34 -32.75 -9.54
C PHE A 315 -17.99 -32.16 -8.29
N GLY A 316 -18.26 -32.99 -7.27
CA GLY A 316 -18.77 -32.53 -5.97
C GLY A 316 -17.80 -31.55 -5.29
N ALA A 317 -16.49 -31.79 -5.38
CA ALA A 317 -15.47 -30.90 -4.82
C ALA A 317 -15.47 -29.53 -5.51
N ILE A 318 -15.37 -29.47 -6.84
CA ILE A 318 -15.32 -28.19 -7.55
C ILE A 318 -16.62 -27.39 -7.34
N PHE A 319 -17.76 -28.08 -7.29
CA PHE A 319 -19.05 -27.47 -7.02
C PHE A 319 -19.13 -26.84 -5.62
N ASN A 320 -18.78 -27.59 -4.56
CA ASN A 320 -18.79 -27.03 -3.20
C ASN A 320 -17.75 -25.91 -3.03
N GLN A 321 -16.63 -25.97 -3.75
CA GLN A 321 -15.63 -24.90 -3.77
C GLN A 321 -16.17 -23.63 -4.39
N ALA A 322 -16.88 -23.72 -5.52
CA ALA A 322 -17.48 -22.56 -6.18
C ALA A 322 -18.60 -21.93 -5.33
N VAL A 323 -19.52 -22.73 -4.76
CA VAL A 323 -20.57 -22.22 -3.85
C VAL A 323 -19.95 -21.59 -2.59
N ALA A 324 -18.90 -22.20 -2.02
CA ALA A 324 -18.20 -21.63 -0.87
C ALA A 324 -17.59 -20.25 -1.17
N LEU A 325 -17.07 -20.03 -2.39
CA LEU A 325 -16.58 -18.71 -2.79
C LEU A 325 -17.70 -17.67 -2.92
N GLN A 326 -18.88 -18.05 -3.44
CA GLN A 326 -20.05 -17.17 -3.52
C GLN A 326 -20.54 -16.78 -2.12
N LEU A 327 -20.64 -17.76 -1.19
CA LEU A 327 -20.99 -17.50 0.21
C LEU A 327 -19.96 -16.61 0.93
N CYS A 328 -18.66 -16.86 0.70
CA CYS A 328 -17.61 -15.97 1.23
C CYS A 328 -17.78 -14.53 0.74
N HIS A 329 -18.18 -14.34 -0.52
CA HIS A 329 -18.42 -13.01 -1.07
C HIS A 329 -19.67 -12.37 -0.46
N CYS A 330 -20.77 -13.09 -0.29
CA CYS A 330 -21.97 -12.56 0.39
C CYS A 330 -21.68 -12.11 1.83
N LEU A 331 -20.92 -12.91 2.58
CA LEU A 331 -20.52 -12.54 3.93
C LEU A 331 -19.60 -11.31 3.94
N GLU A 332 -18.68 -11.20 2.98
CA GLU A 332 -17.84 -10.01 2.80
C GLU A 332 -18.69 -8.76 2.50
N LEU A 333 -19.65 -8.85 1.57
CA LEU A 333 -20.57 -7.76 1.27
C LEU A 333 -21.36 -7.34 2.52
N LEU A 334 -21.99 -8.28 3.22
CA LEU A 334 -22.84 -8.00 4.38
C LEU A 334 -22.07 -7.37 5.55
N GLU A 335 -20.91 -7.93 5.88
CA GLU A 335 -20.12 -7.54 7.06
C GLU A 335 -19.30 -6.27 6.85
N THR A 336 -18.86 -6.02 5.60
CA THR A 336 -17.92 -4.94 5.28
C THR A 336 -18.60 -3.75 4.64
N GLN A 337 -19.59 -3.99 3.75
CA GLN A 337 -20.18 -2.97 2.88
C GLN A 337 -21.65 -2.67 3.23
N GLY A 338 -22.45 -3.69 3.54
CA GLY A 338 -23.85 -3.55 3.94
C GLY A 338 -24.87 -4.37 3.15
N VAL A 339 -26.13 -4.10 3.46
CA VAL A 339 -27.30 -4.79 2.92
C VAL A 339 -27.54 -4.43 1.46
N ALA A 340 -27.35 -3.17 1.06
CA ALA A 340 -27.61 -2.75 -0.32
C ALA A 340 -26.65 -3.41 -1.33
N PRO A 341 -25.32 -3.47 -1.11
CA PRO A 341 -24.41 -4.21 -1.99
C PRO A 341 -24.73 -5.71 -2.07
N LEU A 342 -25.08 -6.35 -0.93
CA LEU A 342 -25.49 -7.75 -0.93
C LEU A 342 -26.77 -7.96 -1.76
N LYS A 343 -27.77 -7.09 -1.58
CA LYS A 343 -29.02 -7.11 -2.35
C LYS A 343 -28.73 -7.03 -3.85
N LEU A 344 -27.95 -6.03 -4.26
CA LEU A 344 -27.62 -5.79 -5.65
C LEU A 344 -26.90 -6.99 -6.28
N TYR A 345 -25.95 -7.59 -5.56
CA TYR A 345 -25.25 -8.80 -6.01
C TYR A 345 -26.21 -9.97 -6.28
N LEU A 346 -27.11 -10.24 -5.34
CA LEU A 346 -28.07 -11.36 -5.45
C LEU A 346 -29.13 -11.09 -6.53
N GLU A 347 -29.63 -9.86 -6.62
CA GLU A 347 -30.63 -9.48 -7.63
C GLU A 347 -30.05 -9.48 -9.04
N ARG A 348 -28.82 -9.01 -9.23
CA ARG A 348 -28.11 -9.13 -10.52
C ARG A 348 -27.96 -10.58 -10.94
N MET A 349 -27.65 -11.49 -10.02
CA MET A 349 -27.54 -12.92 -10.33
C MET A 349 -28.90 -13.53 -10.71
N LEU A 350 -29.98 -13.12 -10.04
CA LEU A 350 -31.35 -13.57 -10.36
C LEU A 350 -31.85 -13.04 -11.71
N ALA A 351 -31.43 -11.84 -12.11
CA ALA A 351 -31.83 -11.20 -13.36
C ALA A 351 -31.09 -11.74 -14.61
N GLN A 352 -30.09 -12.62 -14.43
CA GLN A 352 -29.35 -13.19 -15.56
C GLN A 352 -30.19 -14.23 -16.32
N ASP A 353 -30.26 -14.09 -17.66
CA ASP A 353 -30.94 -15.05 -18.54
C ASP A 353 -30.32 -16.46 -18.47
N LYS A 354 -29.00 -16.53 -18.26
CA LYS A 354 -28.25 -17.79 -18.17
C LYS A 354 -27.39 -17.81 -16.93
N ILE A 355 -27.85 -18.56 -15.93
CA ILE A 355 -27.08 -18.88 -14.72
C ILE A 355 -26.51 -20.30 -14.81
N SER A 356 -25.31 -20.50 -14.27
CA SER A 356 -24.67 -21.80 -14.16
C SER A 356 -25.41 -22.73 -13.19
N ARG A 357 -25.17 -24.05 -13.27
CA ARG A 357 -25.71 -25.03 -12.31
C ARG A 357 -25.29 -24.72 -10.86
N THR A 358 -24.10 -24.16 -10.69
CA THR A 358 -23.57 -23.72 -9.38
C THR A 358 -24.37 -22.53 -8.85
N GLU A 359 -24.55 -21.49 -9.66
CA GLU A 359 -25.33 -20.30 -9.29
C GLU A 359 -26.79 -20.65 -9.00
N LYS A 360 -27.41 -21.51 -9.81
CA LYS A 360 -28.77 -21.99 -9.55
C LYS A 360 -28.88 -22.70 -8.21
N SER A 361 -27.92 -23.54 -7.85
CA SER A 361 -27.92 -24.20 -6.54
C SER A 361 -27.60 -23.25 -5.40
N PHE A 362 -26.76 -22.26 -5.63
CA PHE A 362 -26.43 -21.23 -4.64
C PHE A 362 -27.65 -20.36 -4.33
N LEU A 363 -28.38 -19.90 -5.35
CA LEU A 363 -29.62 -19.14 -5.19
C LEU A 363 -30.74 -19.94 -4.52
N ASN A 364 -30.78 -21.26 -4.74
CA ASN A 364 -31.74 -22.16 -4.08
C ASN A 364 -31.32 -22.58 -2.66
N ASP A 365 -30.16 -22.14 -2.17
CA ASP A 365 -29.74 -22.41 -0.80
C ASP A 365 -30.64 -21.65 0.19
N HIS A 366 -31.17 -22.34 1.20
CA HIS A 366 -32.11 -21.75 2.15
C HIS A 366 -31.51 -20.55 2.90
N ALA A 367 -30.20 -20.59 3.19
CA ALA A 367 -29.52 -19.45 3.82
C ALA A 367 -29.47 -18.23 2.90
N VAL A 368 -29.20 -18.45 1.60
CA VAL A 368 -29.15 -17.39 0.59
C VAL A 368 -30.54 -16.79 0.36
N ALA A 369 -31.58 -17.63 0.27
CA ALA A 369 -32.96 -17.18 0.15
C ALA A 369 -33.40 -16.34 1.37
N ARG A 370 -33.03 -16.77 2.60
CA ARG A 370 -33.29 -16.01 3.83
C ARG A 370 -32.56 -14.67 3.83
N ALA A 371 -31.28 -14.65 3.44
CA ALA A 371 -30.49 -13.42 3.34
C ALA A 371 -31.10 -12.44 2.32
N LEU A 372 -31.52 -12.92 1.14
CA LEU A 372 -32.19 -12.09 0.14
C LEU A 372 -33.53 -11.53 0.65
N LYS A 373 -34.33 -12.34 1.34
CA LYS A 373 -35.59 -11.88 1.94
C LYS A 373 -35.34 -10.77 2.96
N PHE A 374 -34.33 -10.93 3.81
CA PHE A 374 -33.87 -9.89 4.72
C PHE A 374 -33.47 -8.62 3.95
N CYS A 375 -32.63 -8.74 2.92
CA CYS A 375 -32.18 -7.61 2.11
C CYS A 375 -33.33 -6.84 1.46
N ARG A 376 -34.36 -7.54 0.96
CA ARG A 376 -35.54 -6.93 0.32
C ARG A 376 -36.45 -6.20 1.31
N GLY A 377 -36.52 -6.68 2.55
CA GLY A 377 -37.31 -6.06 3.62
C GLY A 377 -36.56 -5.04 4.46
N HIS A 378 -35.26 -4.86 4.24
CA HIS A 378 -34.43 -3.93 5.01
C HIS A 378 -34.75 -2.49 4.64
N THR A 379 -34.85 -1.63 5.66
CA THR A 379 -35.09 -0.19 5.52
C THR A 379 -34.05 0.56 6.37
N GLY A 380 -33.69 1.77 5.97
CA GLY A 380 -32.67 2.58 6.65
C GLY A 380 -31.27 2.40 6.07
N SER A 381 -30.25 2.62 6.90
CA SER A 381 -28.85 2.56 6.49
C SER A 381 -28.47 1.18 5.96
N SER A 382 -27.64 1.14 4.91
CA SER A 382 -27.15 -0.12 4.35
C SER A 382 -26.24 -0.84 5.35
N HIS A 383 -25.50 -0.08 6.16
CA HIS A 383 -24.58 -0.62 7.15
C HIS A 383 -24.46 0.34 8.35
N PRO A 384 -24.29 -0.15 9.60
CA PRO A 384 -24.06 0.69 10.80
C PRO A 384 -22.87 1.66 10.69
N LYS A 385 -21.94 1.39 9.77
CA LYS A 385 -20.82 2.29 9.46
C LYS A 385 -21.28 3.58 8.79
N GLU A 386 -22.34 3.54 8.00
CA GLU A 386 -22.88 4.74 7.35
C GLU A 386 -23.36 5.73 8.41
N ASP A 387 -24.02 5.26 9.47
CA ASP A 387 -24.48 6.10 10.58
C ASP A 387 -23.30 6.65 11.40
N ALA A 388 -22.29 5.82 11.67
CA ALA A 388 -21.06 6.27 12.33
C ALA A 388 -20.31 7.32 11.49
N LEU A 389 -20.22 7.11 10.16
CA LEU A 389 -19.63 8.07 9.24
C LEU A 389 -20.38 9.41 9.27
N VAL A 390 -21.71 9.38 9.18
CA VAL A 390 -22.54 10.59 9.25
C VAL A 390 -22.29 11.33 10.56
N GLY A 391 -22.23 10.62 11.69
CA GLY A 391 -21.92 11.22 13.00
C GLY A 391 -20.57 11.94 13.01
N ILE A 392 -19.51 11.25 12.56
CA ILE A 392 -18.15 11.80 12.48
C ILE A 392 -18.10 13.05 11.59
N LEU A 393 -18.75 13.01 10.42
CA LEU A 393 -18.75 14.13 9.48
C LEU A 393 -19.55 15.32 10.00
N LYS A 394 -20.72 15.09 10.61
CA LYS A 394 -21.53 16.16 11.21
C LYS A 394 -20.81 16.82 12.37
N GLU A 395 -20.15 16.05 13.23
CA GLU A 395 -19.34 16.60 14.33
C GLU A 395 -18.18 17.46 13.79
N GLN A 396 -17.44 16.95 12.81
CA GLN A 396 -16.31 17.67 12.21
C GLN A 396 -16.76 18.98 11.53
N LEU A 397 -17.85 18.95 10.77
CA LEU A 397 -18.38 20.12 10.06
C LEU A 397 -19.10 21.10 10.98
N ALA A 398 -19.67 20.64 12.10
CA ALA A 398 -20.21 21.53 13.13
C ALA A 398 -19.09 22.30 13.84
N GLY A 399 -17.95 21.65 14.10
CA GLY A 399 -16.77 22.30 14.69
C GLY A 399 -16.03 23.23 13.71
N ASN A 400 -16.03 22.90 12.42
CA ASN A 400 -15.46 23.73 11.37
C ASN A 400 -16.22 23.50 10.04
N PRO A 401 -17.14 24.38 9.64
CA PRO A 401 -17.92 24.23 8.40
C PRO A 401 -17.07 24.14 7.14
N ASP A 402 -15.89 24.77 7.14
CA ASP A 402 -14.95 24.78 6.03
C ASP A 402 -13.96 23.60 6.06
N SER A 403 -14.17 22.62 6.96
CA SER A 403 -13.29 21.46 7.11
C SER A 403 -13.28 20.63 5.82
N LEU A 404 -12.10 20.42 5.24
CA LEU A 404 -11.95 19.51 4.09
C LEU A 404 -11.82 18.07 4.58
N VAL A 405 -12.64 17.19 4.05
CA VAL A 405 -12.73 15.78 4.47
C VAL A 405 -12.64 14.84 3.28
N ILE A 406 -11.87 13.76 3.45
CA ILE A 406 -11.84 12.65 2.50
C ILE A 406 -12.30 11.38 3.18
N VAL A 407 -13.25 10.68 2.57
CA VAL A 407 -13.70 9.35 2.96
C VAL A 407 -13.15 8.35 1.95
N PHE A 408 -12.32 7.40 2.40
CA PHE A 408 -11.82 6.32 1.56
C PHE A 408 -12.67 5.07 1.70
N SER A 409 -13.01 4.45 0.56
CA SER A 409 -13.52 3.08 0.51
C SER A 409 -12.84 2.25 -0.57
N GLN A 410 -12.68 0.96 -0.34
CA GLN A 410 -12.09 0.05 -1.32
C GLN A 410 -13.03 -0.25 -2.50
N PHE A 411 -14.35 -0.15 -2.29
CA PHE A 411 -15.35 -0.65 -3.22
C PHE A 411 -16.20 0.49 -3.78
N ARG A 412 -16.36 0.53 -5.11
CA ARG A 412 -17.10 1.60 -5.75
C ARG A 412 -18.62 1.54 -5.50
N ASP A 413 -19.18 0.34 -5.39
CA ASP A 413 -20.58 0.16 -5.01
C ASP A 413 -20.82 0.78 -3.61
N THR A 414 -19.92 0.57 -2.66
CA THR A 414 -19.96 1.20 -1.33
C THR A 414 -19.82 2.73 -1.40
N ILE A 415 -18.97 3.26 -2.30
CA ILE A 415 -18.88 4.71 -2.51
C ILE A 415 -20.24 5.28 -2.91
N SER A 416 -20.96 4.61 -3.81
CA SER A 416 -22.27 5.06 -4.26
C SER A 416 -23.29 5.08 -3.10
N THR A 417 -23.33 4.05 -2.24
CA THR A 417 -24.24 4.06 -1.07
C THR A 417 -23.86 5.12 -0.04
N ILE A 418 -22.56 5.34 0.18
CA ILE A 418 -22.07 6.43 1.05
C ILE A 418 -22.53 7.79 0.51
N ILE A 419 -22.35 8.05 -0.79
CA ILE A 419 -22.77 9.32 -1.42
C ILE A 419 -24.27 9.55 -1.19
N GLU A 420 -25.11 8.56 -1.50
CA GLU A 420 -26.58 8.65 -1.34
C GLU A 420 -26.97 8.91 0.13
N ARG A 421 -26.34 8.18 1.07
CA ARG A 421 -26.61 8.38 2.50
C ARG A 421 -26.26 9.79 2.95
N LEU A 422 -25.06 10.27 2.62
CA LEU A 422 -24.58 11.58 3.03
C LEU A 422 -25.45 12.70 2.42
N GLN A 423 -25.91 12.56 1.18
CA GLN A 423 -26.85 13.48 0.55
C GLN A 423 -28.19 13.53 1.28
N THR A 424 -28.73 12.36 1.68
CA THR A 424 -29.97 12.27 2.45
C THR A 424 -29.86 12.96 3.82
N GLU A 425 -28.66 13.02 4.37
CA GLU A 425 -28.34 13.69 5.64
C GLU A 425 -28.01 15.19 5.49
N GLY A 426 -28.18 15.74 4.29
CA GLY A 426 -28.00 17.18 3.99
C GLY A 426 -26.56 17.58 3.66
N LEU A 427 -25.66 16.62 3.42
CA LEU A 427 -24.27 16.90 3.02
C LEU A 427 -24.15 16.90 1.49
N SER A 428 -23.11 17.56 0.96
CA SER A 428 -22.83 17.61 -0.49
C SER A 428 -21.51 16.91 -0.82
N PRO A 429 -21.47 15.56 -0.77
CA PRO A 429 -20.25 14.82 -1.06
C PRO A 429 -19.99 14.69 -2.56
N VAL A 430 -18.72 14.64 -2.96
CA VAL A 430 -18.30 14.43 -4.35
C VAL A 430 -17.58 13.09 -4.50
N ARG A 431 -18.01 12.30 -5.49
CA ARG A 431 -17.44 10.99 -5.82
C ARG A 431 -16.10 11.14 -6.56
N PHE A 432 -15.08 10.37 -6.14
CA PHE A 432 -13.75 10.36 -6.78
C PHE A 432 -13.23 8.92 -6.99
N VAL A 433 -13.14 8.45 -8.24
CA VAL A 433 -12.76 7.07 -8.56
C VAL A 433 -11.68 6.99 -9.65
N GLY A 434 -11.04 5.82 -9.78
CA GLY A 434 -10.06 5.57 -10.85
C GLY A 434 -10.64 5.55 -12.28
N GLN A 435 -9.75 5.52 -13.28
CA GLN A 435 -10.10 5.57 -14.72
C GLN A 435 -10.74 4.30 -15.28
N ALA A 436 -10.47 3.13 -14.70
CA ALA A 436 -10.99 1.88 -15.24
C ALA A 436 -12.51 1.81 -15.14
N ASN A 437 -13.19 1.30 -16.16
CA ASN A 437 -14.59 0.91 -16.07
C ASN A 437 -14.71 -0.44 -15.35
N ARG A 438 -15.73 -0.64 -14.53
CA ARG A 438 -16.02 -1.91 -13.86
C ARG A 438 -17.50 -2.26 -14.02
N GLY A 439 -17.79 -3.20 -14.92
CA GLY A 439 -19.18 -3.52 -15.28
C GLY A 439 -19.90 -2.27 -15.80
N ASP A 440 -21.04 -1.96 -15.19
CA ASP A 440 -21.87 -0.78 -15.54
C ASP A 440 -21.33 0.53 -14.96
N GLU A 441 -20.35 0.49 -14.04
CA GLU A 441 -19.79 1.71 -13.46
C GLU A 441 -18.66 2.29 -14.30
N LYS A 442 -18.92 3.49 -14.82
CA LYS A 442 -17.94 4.30 -15.52
C LYS A 442 -16.86 4.81 -14.55
N GLY A 443 -15.61 4.63 -14.94
CA GLY A 443 -14.46 5.28 -14.30
C GLY A 443 -14.41 6.78 -14.60
N MET A 444 -13.45 7.47 -13.99
CA MET A 444 -13.26 8.91 -14.17
C MET A 444 -12.00 9.19 -14.99
N SER A 445 -12.10 10.02 -16.03
CA SER A 445 -10.96 10.43 -16.84
C SER A 445 -9.94 11.25 -16.03
N GLN A 446 -8.69 11.35 -16.53
CA GLN A 446 -7.67 12.18 -15.88
C GLN A 446 -8.05 13.66 -15.80
N LYS A 447 -8.78 14.16 -16.80
CA LYS A 447 -9.23 15.55 -16.85
C LYS A 447 -10.27 15.82 -15.75
N GLU A 448 -11.29 14.97 -15.64
CA GLU A 448 -12.31 15.05 -14.58
C GLU A 448 -11.68 14.92 -13.19
N GLN A 449 -10.71 14.00 -13.01
CA GLN A 449 -9.97 13.87 -11.75
C GLN A 449 -9.21 15.15 -11.38
N ALA A 450 -8.58 15.81 -12.35
CA ALA A 450 -7.85 17.05 -12.12
C ALA A 450 -8.78 18.22 -11.77
N GLU A 451 -9.93 18.32 -12.45
CA GLU A 451 -10.95 19.34 -12.19
C GLU A 451 -11.53 19.20 -10.77
N ILE A 452 -11.93 17.99 -10.37
CA ILE A 452 -12.46 17.75 -9.03
C ILE A 452 -11.43 18.06 -7.94
N LEU A 453 -10.16 17.71 -8.16
CA LEU A 453 -9.09 18.06 -7.21
C LEU A 453 -8.86 19.57 -7.12
N ASP A 454 -8.99 20.30 -8.22
CA ASP A 454 -8.85 21.76 -8.23
C ASP A 454 -10.01 22.42 -7.47
N SER A 455 -11.26 22.02 -7.75
CA SER A 455 -12.44 22.44 -7.00
C SER A 455 -12.34 22.11 -5.50
N PHE A 456 -11.81 20.93 -5.16
CA PHE A 456 -11.61 20.55 -3.76
C PHE A 456 -10.57 21.43 -3.05
N ARG A 457 -9.46 21.77 -3.73
CA ARG A 457 -8.45 22.72 -3.19
C ARG A 457 -9.01 24.12 -3.00
N LYS A 458 -9.92 24.54 -3.88
CA LYS A 458 -10.63 25.81 -3.83
C LYS A 458 -11.77 25.85 -2.80
N ARG A 459 -12.04 24.74 -2.11
CA ARG A 459 -13.13 24.60 -1.11
C ARG A 459 -14.52 24.82 -1.72
N GLU A 460 -14.70 24.47 -2.99
CA GLU A 460 -16.03 24.51 -3.63
C GLU A 460 -16.96 23.41 -3.07
N PHE A 461 -16.37 22.36 -2.50
CA PHE A 461 -17.06 21.34 -1.71
C PHE A 461 -16.11 20.79 -0.65
N ASN A 462 -16.69 20.28 0.44
CA ASN A 462 -15.92 19.97 1.66
C ASN A 462 -15.76 18.47 1.92
N VAL A 463 -16.56 17.62 1.26
CA VAL A 463 -16.52 16.16 1.45
C VAL A 463 -16.26 15.45 0.13
N MET A 464 -15.16 14.70 0.05
CA MET A 464 -14.84 13.84 -1.09
C MET A 464 -14.90 12.36 -0.67
N VAL A 465 -15.58 11.51 -1.45
CA VAL A 465 -15.60 10.06 -1.22
C VAL A 465 -14.81 9.38 -2.33
N ALA A 466 -13.67 8.79 -1.96
CA ALA A 466 -12.63 8.33 -2.87
C ALA A 466 -12.39 6.82 -2.83
N SER A 467 -12.11 6.22 -3.99
CA SER A 467 -11.61 4.84 -4.06
C SER A 467 -10.10 4.77 -3.78
N SER A 468 -9.59 3.63 -3.32
CA SER A 468 -8.15 3.37 -3.10
C SER A 468 -7.21 3.68 -4.28
N VAL A 469 -7.73 3.71 -5.52
CA VAL A 469 -6.96 4.18 -6.71
C VAL A 469 -6.50 5.63 -6.58
N ALA A 470 -7.14 6.43 -5.72
CA ALA A 470 -6.76 7.80 -5.42
C ALA A 470 -5.51 7.90 -4.50
N GLU A 471 -5.09 6.79 -3.87
CA GLU A 471 -3.89 6.78 -3.04
C GLU A 471 -2.61 6.67 -3.89
N GLU A 472 -2.59 5.85 -4.94
CA GLU A 472 -1.40 5.67 -5.78
C GLU A 472 -1.25 6.80 -6.81
N GLY A 473 -0.53 7.86 -6.42
CA GLY A 473 0.01 8.86 -7.37
C GLY A 473 -0.80 10.14 -7.54
N LEU A 474 -1.88 10.36 -6.80
CA LEU A 474 -2.54 11.67 -6.70
C LEU A 474 -2.03 12.42 -5.47
N ASP A 475 -1.63 13.68 -5.70
CA ASP A 475 -1.23 14.63 -4.65
C ASP A 475 -2.48 15.09 -3.90
N ILE A 476 -2.83 14.33 -2.85
CA ILE A 476 -3.97 14.61 -1.99
C ILE A 476 -3.71 15.95 -1.30
N PRO A 477 -4.61 16.94 -1.39
CA PRO A 477 -4.40 18.22 -0.73
C PRO A 477 -4.35 18.08 0.80
N ALA A 478 -3.90 19.13 1.50
CA ALA A 478 -4.03 19.18 2.95
C ALA A 478 -5.52 19.14 3.31
N VAL A 479 -5.89 18.27 4.25
CA VAL A 479 -7.28 18.04 4.66
C VAL A 479 -7.35 17.92 6.18
N ASP A 480 -8.47 18.33 6.75
CA ASP A 480 -8.64 18.38 8.19
C ASP A 480 -8.97 16.99 8.76
N LEU A 481 -9.68 16.16 7.99
CA LEU A 481 -10.07 14.81 8.38
C LEU A 481 -9.94 13.83 7.21
N VAL A 482 -9.42 12.65 7.51
CA VAL A 482 -9.55 11.48 6.65
C VAL A 482 -10.29 10.38 7.37
N VAL A 483 -11.33 9.81 6.75
CA VAL A 483 -12.08 8.66 7.27
C VAL A 483 -11.86 7.46 6.36
N PHE A 484 -11.44 6.34 6.94
CA PHE A 484 -11.41 5.05 6.24
C PHE A 484 -12.67 4.26 6.56
N TYR A 485 -13.47 3.96 5.53
CA TYR A 485 -14.71 3.20 5.70
C TYR A 485 -14.44 1.71 5.98
N GLU A 486 -13.36 1.16 5.45
CA GLU A 486 -12.82 -0.15 5.83
C GLU A 486 -11.43 -0.01 6.42
N PRO A 487 -11.01 -0.88 7.36
CA PRO A 487 -9.65 -0.85 7.86
C PRO A 487 -8.70 -1.29 6.75
N VAL A 488 -8.00 -0.35 6.12
CA VAL A 488 -6.96 -0.63 5.13
C VAL A 488 -5.59 -0.19 5.63
N PRO A 489 -4.87 -1.05 6.37
CA PRO A 489 -3.65 -0.65 7.09
C PRO A 489 -2.52 -0.13 6.21
N SER A 490 -2.46 -0.53 4.93
CA SER A 490 -1.51 0.03 3.96
C SER A 490 -1.82 1.48 3.65
N GLU A 491 -3.09 1.80 3.39
CA GLU A 491 -3.55 3.12 2.96
C GLU A 491 -3.56 4.11 4.13
N ILE A 492 -4.06 3.67 5.30
CA ILE A 492 -3.98 4.41 6.57
C ILE A 492 -2.56 4.87 6.81
N ARG A 493 -1.61 3.94 6.63
CA ARG A 493 -0.20 4.25 6.72
C ARG A 493 0.20 5.29 5.69
N THR A 494 -0.07 5.11 4.40
CA THR A 494 0.32 6.09 3.38
C THR A 494 -0.14 7.50 3.71
N ILE A 495 -1.36 7.65 4.24
CA ILE A 495 -1.89 8.94 4.68
C ILE A 495 -1.14 9.47 5.89
N GLN A 496 -0.91 8.63 6.92
CA GLN A 496 -0.03 8.99 8.03
C GLN A 496 1.36 9.42 7.57
N ARG A 497 1.86 8.79 6.50
CA ARG A 497 3.19 9.02 5.94
C ARG A 497 3.25 10.31 5.12
N ARG A 498 2.16 10.71 4.44
CA ARG A 498 2.05 12.00 3.72
C ARG A 498 1.94 13.18 4.67
N GLY A 499 1.15 13.04 5.74
CA GLY A 499 1.08 13.98 6.87
C GLY A 499 2.45 14.35 7.46
N ARG A 500 3.42 13.43 7.38
CA ARG A 500 4.81 13.60 7.88
C ARG A 500 5.78 14.28 6.92
N THR A 501 5.48 14.35 5.63
CA THR A 501 6.38 14.97 4.62
C THR A 501 6.24 16.48 4.49
N GLY A 502 5.29 17.08 5.20
CA GLY A 502 4.91 18.49 5.01
C GLY A 502 4.24 18.79 3.66
N ARG A 503 4.00 17.77 2.83
CA ARG A 503 3.39 17.92 1.49
C ARG A 503 1.85 18.00 1.54
N SER A 504 1.24 17.43 2.58
CA SER A 504 -0.19 17.57 2.88
C SER A 504 -0.37 17.35 4.38
N ALA A 505 -0.74 18.38 5.16
CA ALA A 505 -1.06 18.19 6.57
C ALA A 505 -2.44 17.52 6.65
N VAL A 506 -2.50 16.31 7.20
CA VAL A 506 -3.77 15.69 7.58
C VAL A 506 -3.98 15.96 9.05
N GLY A 507 -5.09 16.60 9.41
CA GLY A 507 -5.38 16.97 10.80
C GLY A 507 -5.68 15.74 11.66
N LYS A 508 -6.70 14.97 11.29
CA LYS A 508 -7.18 13.77 12.02
C LYS A 508 -7.39 12.61 11.07
N VAL A 509 -7.22 11.38 11.58
CA VAL A 509 -7.56 10.15 10.85
C VAL A 509 -8.55 9.34 11.68
N ALA A 510 -9.67 8.96 11.09
CA ALA A 510 -10.64 8.04 11.67
C ALA A 510 -10.71 6.76 10.83
N VAL A 511 -10.91 5.61 11.48
CA VAL A 511 -11.06 4.31 10.81
C VAL A 511 -12.29 3.62 11.38
N LEU A 512 -13.22 3.27 10.49
CA LEU A 512 -14.40 2.49 10.81
C LEU A 512 -14.06 1.00 10.77
N VAL A 513 -14.49 0.24 11.78
CA VAL A 513 -14.27 -1.21 11.87
C VAL A 513 -15.53 -1.88 12.37
N THR A 514 -16.05 -2.86 11.63
CA THR A 514 -17.12 -3.72 12.13
C THR A 514 -16.55 -4.77 13.10
N GLU A 515 -17.04 -4.82 14.33
CA GLU A 515 -16.66 -5.83 15.33
C GLU A 515 -17.17 -7.23 14.94
N ASP A 516 -16.45 -8.28 15.38
CA ASP A 516 -16.83 -9.68 15.16
C ASP A 516 -17.09 -9.99 13.68
N SER A 517 -16.22 -9.45 12.81
CA SER A 517 -16.40 -9.48 11.36
C SER A 517 -15.09 -9.67 10.60
N ARG A 518 -15.20 -9.81 9.27
CA ARG A 518 -14.05 -9.83 8.36
C ARG A 518 -13.17 -8.58 8.43
N ASP A 519 -13.71 -7.41 8.77
CA ASP A 519 -12.90 -6.18 8.94
C ASP A 519 -11.87 -6.36 10.04
N GLU A 520 -12.33 -6.79 11.21
CA GLU A 520 -11.48 -6.96 12.38
C GLU A 520 -10.45 -8.07 12.14
N ALA A 521 -10.86 -9.17 11.51
CA ALA A 521 -9.94 -10.24 11.13
C ALA A 521 -8.86 -9.75 10.15
N PHE A 522 -9.23 -8.93 9.16
CA PHE A 522 -8.29 -8.34 8.21
C PHE A 522 -7.32 -7.38 8.90
N LEU A 523 -7.81 -6.50 9.77
CA LEU A 523 -6.99 -5.60 10.56
C LEU A 523 -5.92 -6.35 11.36
N TYR A 524 -6.31 -7.38 12.13
CA TYR A 524 -5.34 -8.17 12.90
C TYR A 524 -4.34 -8.91 12.02
N ALA A 525 -4.78 -9.44 10.87
CA ALA A 525 -3.90 -10.12 9.93
C ALA A 525 -2.81 -9.18 9.39
N GLU A 526 -3.16 -7.94 9.04
CA GLU A 526 -2.20 -6.94 8.57
C GLU A 526 -1.25 -6.47 9.67
N ILE A 527 -1.74 -6.26 10.90
CA ILE A 527 -0.89 -5.93 12.05
C ILE A 527 0.10 -7.06 12.33
N ALA A 528 -0.35 -8.32 12.30
CA ALA A 528 0.51 -9.47 12.49
C ALA A 528 1.57 -9.57 11.37
N ARG A 529 1.16 -9.31 10.12
CA ARG A 529 2.03 -9.30 8.95
C ARG A 529 3.14 -8.25 9.07
N GLU A 530 2.81 -7.05 9.55
CA GLU A 530 3.79 -6.00 9.83
C GLU A 530 4.78 -6.40 10.93
N LYS A 531 4.29 -6.96 12.04
CA LYS A 531 5.17 -7.44 13.13
C LYS A 531 6.14 -8.49 12.60
N LYS A 532 5.69 -9.38 11.70
CA LYS A 532 6.53 -10.39 11.04
C LYS A 532 7.57 -9.73 10.12
N MET A 533 7.15 -8.80 9.26
CA MET A 533 8.04 -8.02 8.40
C MET A 533 9.14 -7.33 9.21
N ARG A 534 8.79 -6.64 10.30
CA ARG A 534 9.76 -5.93 11.15
C ARG A 534 10.81 -6.88 11.74
N LYS A 535 10.36 -8.03 12.28
CA LYS A 535 11.28 -9.05 12.82
C LYS A 535 12.22 -9.60 11.75
N LEU A 536 11.72 -9.78 10.54
CA LEU A 536 12.45 -10.33 9.40
C LEU A 536 13.50 -9.36 8.89
N VAL A 537 13.12 -8.10 8.72
CA VAL A 537 13.98 -6.99 8.34
C VAL A 537 15.11 -6.80 9.38
N GLY A 538 14.79 -6.79 10.68
CA GLY A 538 15.80 -6.71 11.74
C GLY A 538 16.79 -7.90 11.76
N LYS A 539 16.33 -9.11 11.43
CA LYS A 539 17.21 -10.29 11.30
C LYS A 539 18.13 -10.19 10.09
N MET A 540 17.67 -9.65 8.96
CA MET A 540 18.50 -9.49 7.75
C MET A 540 19.54 -8.40 7.90
N GLY A 541 19.18 -7.26 8.51
CA GLY A 541 20.15 -6.19 8.82
C GLY A 541 21.29 -6.68 9.72
N ARG A 542 21.02 -7.59 10.66
CA ARG A 542 22.07 -8.21 11.52
C ARG A 542 22.92 -9.27 10.83
N LYS A 543 22.39 -10.01 9.84
CA LYS A 543 23.15 -11.03 9.10
C LYS A 543 24.02 -10.46 7.98
N ARG A 544 23.72 -9.26 7.49
CA ARG A 544 24.41 -8.61 6.35
C ARG A 544 24.92 -7.19 6.64
N GLY A 545 24.89 -6.75 7.89
CA GLY A 545 25.56 -5.52 8.34
C GLY A 545 27.06 -5.75 8.59
N PRO A 546 27.87 -4.69 8.81
CA PRO A 546 29.26 -4.86 9.18
C PRO A 546 29.31 -5.58 10.53
N ARG A 547 30.21 -6.55 10.69
CA ARG A 547 30.68 -6.88 12.04
C ARG A 547 31.36 -5.61 12.54
N GLY A 548 30.73 -4.88 13.46
CA GLY A 548 31.34 -3.70 14.05
C GLY A 548 32.71 -4.04 14.63
N PRO A 549 33.65 -3.09 14.71
CA PRO A 549 34.86 -3.30 15.49
C PRO A 549 34.43 -3.60 16.92
N GLY A 550 34.94 -4.69 17.49
CA GLY A 550 34.67 -5.04 18.87
C GLY A 550 35.07 -3.88 19.76
N PHE A 551 34.10 -3.19 20.35
CA PHE A 551 34.36 -2.40 21.53
C PHE A 551 34.64 -3.38 22.66
N SER A 552 35.93 -3.63 22.91
CA SER A 552 36.38 -4.09 24.21
C SER A 552 36.16 -2.93 25.19
N THR A 553 35.13 -3.06 26.02
CA THR A 553 35.03 -2.32 27.28
C THR A 553 36.25 -2.62 28.16
N PRO A 554 36.71 -1.63 28.93
CA PRO A 554 36.47 -1.71 30.37
C PRO A 554 35.24 -0.91 30.78
#